data_AF-A0A1S8J4W1-F1
#
_entry.id   AF-A0A1S8J4W1-F1
#
_cell.length_a   1.000
_cell.length_b   1.000
_cell.length_c   1.000
_cell.angle_alpha   90.00
_cell.angle_beta   90.00
_cell.angle_gamma   90.00
#
_symmetry.space_group_name_H-M   'P 1'
#
loop_
_entity.id
_entity.type
_entity.pdbx_description
1 polymer ?
#
loop_
_entity_poly.entity_id
_entity_poly.type
_entity_poly.pdbx_seq_one_letter_code
_entity_poly.pdbx_strand_id
1 'polypeptide(L)'
;IQLLNEKVNYLTNKLFGRSKETLFEETNGQLNLFSDEEISVSVPEAAATIIPVKGHQRVVGTKTDKIKHLPITEKEHLLPLEEQFCEHCGSQMKDIGRTKVREEIRFHQAMLDCLTHYQHTYC
;
A
#
# COMPACT_ATOMS: atom_id res chain seq x y z
N ILE A 1 -41.68 4.72 -31.66
CA ILE A 1 -40.27 5.17 -31.58
C ILE A 1 -40.00 5.99 -30.31
N GLN A 2 -40.84 6.97 -29.96
CA GLN A 2 -40.68 7.76 -28.72
C GLN A 2 -40.57 6.93 -27.44
N LEU A 3 -41.51 6.00 -27.18
CA LEU A 3 -41.48 5.14 -25.99
C LEU A 3 -40.21 4.29 -25.88
N LEU A 4 -39.63 3.89 -27.01
CA LEU A 4 -38.40 3.10 -27.02
C LEU A 4 -37.21 3.98 -26.63
N ASN A 5 -37.13 5.20 -27.17
CA ASN A 5 -36.08 6.16 -26.84
C ASN A 5 -36.14 6.61 -25.38
N GLU A 6 -37.35 6.77 -24.83
CA GLU A 6 -37.56 7.07 -23.40
C GLU A 6 -37.04 5.94 -22.50
N LYS A 7 -37.34 4.68 -22.84
CA LYS A 7 -36.83 3.53 -22.09
C LYS A 7 -35.31 3.42 -22.16
N VAL A 8 -34.73 3.65 -23.33
CA VAL A 8 -33.27 3.65 -23.51
C VAL A 8 -32.63 4.76 -22.66
N ASN A 9 -33.14 5.98 -22.71
CA ASN A 9 -32.64 7.12 -21.92
C ASN A 9 -32.77 6.90 -20.41
N TYR A 10 -33.85 6.27 -19.96
CA TYR A 10 -34.03 5.94 -18.55
C TYR A 10 -32.98 4.92 -18.07
N LEU A 11 -32.75 3.86 -18.84
CA LEU A 11 -31.79 2.81 -18.47
C LEU A 11 -30.34 3.30 -18.52
N THR A 12 -29.98 4.13 -19.50
CA THR A 12 -28.64 4.73 -19.59
C THR A 12 -28.37 5.67 -18.43
N ASN A 13 -29.34 6.51 -18.06
CA ASN A 13 -29.22 7.39 -16.88
C ASN A 13 -29.17 6.59 -15.57
N LYS A 14 -29.84 5.44 -15.46
CA LYS A 14 -29.80 4.61 -14.25
C LYS A 14 -28.45 3.91 -14.06
N LEU A 15 -27.83 3.44 -15.14
CA LEU A 15 -26.57 2.70 -15.10
C LEU A 15 -25.35 3.62 -15.07
N PHE A 16 -25.39 4.73 -15.80
CA PHE A 16 -24.24 5.62 -16.03
C PHE A 16 -24.49 7.07 -15.58
N GLY A 17 -25.69 7.40 -15.11
CA GLY A 17 -25.97 8.73 -14.57
C GLY A 17 -25.29 8.92 -13.21
N ARG A 18 -24.97 10.17 -12.90
CA ARG A 18 -24.39 10.54 -11.60
C ARG A 18 -25.39 10.18 -10.50
N SER A 19 -25.01 9.27 -9.61
CA SER A 19 -25.70 9.05 -8.35
C SER A 19 -25.70 10.39 -7.61
N LYS A 20 -26.82 11.08 -7.53
CA LYS A 20 -26.93 12.23 -6.64
C LYS A 20 -26.92 11.64 -5.22
N GLU A 21 -25.83 11.83 -4.48
CA GLU A 21 -25.74 11.48 -3.06
C GLU A 21 -26.61 12.39 -2.18
N THR A 22 -27.18 13.47 -2.76
CA THR A 22 -28.15 14.33 -2.08
C THR A 22 -29.50 13.62 -2.05
N LEU A 23 -29.76 12.92 -0.94
CA LEU A 23 -31.11 12.49 -0.57
C LEU A 23 -32.00 13.73 -0.44
N PHE A 24 -33.19 13.67 -1.06
CA PHE A 24 -34.29 14.60 -0.82
C PHE A 24 -34.64 14.55 0.68
N GLU A 25 -34.96 15.72 1.24
CA GLU A 25 -35.05 16.07 2.67
C GLU A 25 -36.18 15.35 3.45
N GLU A 26 -36.23 14.03 3.39
CA GLU A 26 -37.08 13.21 4.25
C GLU A 26 -36.18 12.21 4.97
N THR A 27 -35.43 12.72 5.94
CA THR A 27 -34.80 11.90 6.98
C THR A 27 -35.91 11.27 7.80
N ASN A 28 -36.39 10.11 7.35
CA ASN A 28 -37.37 9.26 8.02
C ASN A 28 -36.99 9.02 9.50
N GLY A 29 -37.40 9.93 10.40
CA GLY A 29 -37.19 9.84 11.84
C GLY A 29 -35.74 10.01 12.33
N GLN A 30 -34.79 10.44 11.49
CA GLN A 30 -33.43 10.75 11.94
C GLN A 30 -33.27 12.26 12.18
N LEU A 31 -32.69 12.61 13.34
CA LEU A 31 -32.30 13.99 13.67
C LEU A 31 -31.10 14.38 12.78
N ASN A 32 -31.24 15.48 12.03
CA ASN A 32 -30.13 16.03 11.26
C ASN A 32 -29.15 16.72 12.23
N LEU A 33 -27.97 16.12 12.43
CA LEU A 33 -26.96 16.62 13.38
C LEU A 33 -26.29 17.92 12.91
N PHE A 34 -26.41 18.23 11.62
CA PHE A 34 -25.91 19.44 11.00
C PHE A 34 -27.11 20.28 10.59
N SER A 35 -27.74 20.93 11.57
CA SER A 35 -28.63 22.04 11.28
C SER A 35 -27.76 23.22 10.86
N ASP A 36 -28.05 23.85 9.72
CA ASP A 36 -27.41 25.08 9.23
C ASP A 36 -27.76 26.31 10.10
N GLU A 37 -27.87 26.13 11.43
CA GLU A 37 -27.89 27.23 12.36
C GLU A 37 -26.45 27.78 12.41
N GLU A 38 -26.19 28.77 11.57
CA GLU A 38 -25.01 29.61 11.69
C GLU A 38 -25.07 30.34 13.04
N ILE A 39 -24.57 29.68 14.11
CA ILE A 39 -24.35 30.34 15.39
C ILE A 39 -23.22 31.34 15.17
N SER A 40 -23.61 32.58 14.85
CA SER A 40 -22.72 33.74 14.79
C SER A 40 -22.29 34.12 16.21
N VAL A 41 -21.42 33.31 16.81
CA VAL A 41 -20.68 33.73 17.99
C VAL A 41 -19.67 34.78 17.53
N SER A 42 -19.91 36.04 17.88
CA SER A 42 -18.93 37.11 17.75
C SER A 42 -17.80 36.87 18.75
N VAL A 43 -16.89 35.94 18.42
CA VAL A 43 -15.65 35.77 19.16
C VAL A 43 -14.84 37.06 18.95
N PRO A 44 -14.47 37.81 20.00
CA PRO A 44 -13.56 38.93 19.83
C PRO A 44 -12.29 38.39 19.18
N GLU A 45 -11.85 39.05 18.12
CA GLU A 45 -10.66 38.69 17.35
C GLU A 45 -9.43 38.87 18.24
N ALA A 46 -9.18 37.89 19.11
CA ALA A 46 -7.94 37.79 19.83
C ALA A 46 -6.87 37.58 18.75
N ALA A 47 -5.97 38.56 18.61
CA ALA A 47 -4.88 38.52 17.65
C ALA A 47 -4.25 37.12 17.65
N ALA A 48 -4.55 36.35 16.60
CA ALA A 48 -4.13 34.97 16.53
C ALA A 48 -2.60 34.98 16.57
N THR A 49 -2.03 34.48 17.67
CA THR A 49 -0.59 34.32 17.77
C THR A 49 -0.22 33.22 16.80
N ILE A 50 0.25 33.60 15.62
CA ILE A 50 0.72 32.68 14.58
C ILE A 50 1.99 32.03 15.14
N ILE A 51 1.85 30.83 15.69
CA ILE A 51 2.99 30.01 16.12
C ILE A 51 3.49 29.28 14.86
N PRO A 52 4.67 29.63 14.31
CA PRO A 52 5.19 28.95 13.13
C PRO A 52 5.58 27.52 13.51
N VAL A 53 4.79 26.54 13.07
CA VAL A 53 5.15 25.13 13.17
C VAL A 53 6.16 24.80 12.08
N LYS A 54 7.39 24.42 12.48
CA LYS A 54 8.40 23.97 11.52
C LYS A 54 7.94 22.65 10.89
N GLY A 55 7.99 22.60 9.56
CA GLY A 55 7.70 21.38 8.80
C GLY A 55 8.70 20.26 9.13
N HIS A 56 8.21 19.04 9.32
CA HIS A 56 9.05 17.88 9.53
C HIS A 56 9.71 17.43 8.22
N GLN A 57 11.04 17.37 8.19
CA GLN A 57 11.79 16.80 7.08
C GLN A 57 11.97 15.29 7.28
N ARG A 58 11.63 14.50 6.27
CA ARG A 58 11.80 13.04 6.32
C ARG A 58 13.28 12.69 6.22
N VAL A 59 13.80 11.95 7.20
CA VAL A 59 15.14 11.37 7.14
C VAL A 59 15.08 10.09 6.30
N VAL A 60 15.85 10.06 5.21
CA VAL A 60 15.94 8.91 4.30
C VAL A 60 16.99 7.94 4.83
N GLY A 61 16.72 6.63 4.79
CA GLY A 61 17.75 5.60 4.98
C GLY A 61 17.89 4.99 6.38
N THR A 62 17.03 5.31 7.35
CA THR A 62 17.15 4.77 8.73
C THR A 62 16.95 3.25 8.86
N LYS A 63 16.53 2.57 7.78
CA LYS A 63 16.21 1.13 7.81
C LYS A 63 17.47 0.29 8.07
N THR A 64 18.58 0.61 7.39
CA THR A 64 19.83 -0.15 7.55
C THR A 64 20.34 -0.06 8.99
N ASP A 65 20.32 1.14 9.56
CA ASP A 65 20.78 1.36 10.94
C ASP A 65 19.99 0.55 11.96
N LYS A 66 18.66 0.46 11.81
CA LYS A 66 17.77 -0.31 12.71
C LYS A 66 17.96 -1.83 12.62
N ILE A 67 18.52 -2.32 11.52
CA ILE A 67 18.62 -3.75 11.21
C ILE A 67 20.01 -4.29 11.57
N LYS A 68 21.05 -3.44 11.61
CA LYS A 68 22.45 -3.82 11.87
C LYS A 68 22.67 -4.65 13.15
N HIS A 69 21.83 -4.48 14.16
CA HIS A 69 21.95 -5.14 15.46
C HIS A 69 21.22 -6.48 15.55
N LEU A 70 20.37 -6.81 14.57
CA LEU A 70 19.61 -8.04 14.56
C LEU A 70 20.48 -9.20 14.05
N PRO A 71 20.29 -10.42 14.57
CA PRO A 71 20.99 -11.61 14.09
C PRO A 71 20.66 -11.87 12.61
N ILE A 72 21.69 -12.18 11.81
CA ILE A 72 21.56 -12.44 10.38
C ILE A 72 21.53 -13.95 10.14
N THR A 73 20.52 -14.42 9.42
CA THR A 73 20.39 -15.81 8.96
C THR A 73 20.45 -15.83 7.43
N GLU A 74 21.32 -16.66 6.87
CA GLU A 74 21.44 -16.82 5.42
C GLU A 74 20.54 -17.96 4.93
N LYS A 75 19.86 -17.75 3.79
CA LYS A 75 19.10 -18.78 3.10
C LYS A 75 19.59 -18.90 1.65
N GLU A 76 20.19 -20.04 1.34
CA GLU A 76 20.68 -20.37 0.01
C GLU A 76 19.58 -21.01 -0.85
N HIS A 77 19.44 -20.52 -2.08
CA HIS A 77 18.51 -21.06 -3.09
C HIS A 77 19.38 -21.71 -4.16
N LEU A 78 19.54 -23.03 -4.01
CA LEU A 78 20.28 -23.90 -4.92
C LEU A 78 19.31 -24.51 -5.94
N LEU A 79 19.80 -24.77 -7.14
CA LEU A 79 19.06 -25.58 -8.12
C LEU A 79 19.05 -27.04 -7.63
N PRO A 80 17.91 -27.74 -7.74
CA PRO A 80 17.85 -29.17 -7.45
C PRO A 80 18.73 -29.94 -8.42
N LEU A 81 19.25 -31.10 -8.00
CA LEU A 81 20.19 -31.91 -8.78
C LEU A 81 19.68 -32.28 -10.17
N GLU A 82 18.36 -32.45 -10.31
CA GLU A 82 17.71 -32.80 -11.57
C GLU A 82 17.74 -31.66 -12.60
N GLU A 83 17.82 -30.41 -12.15
CA GLU A 83 17.85 -29.21 -12.98
C GLU A 83 19.29 -28.69 -13.21
N GLN A 84 20.31 -29.35 -12.64
CA GLN A 84 21.72 -28.99 -12.80
C GLN A 84 22.33 -29.53 -14.12
N PHE A 85 21.55 -29.51 -15.19
CA PHE A 85 21.99 -29.91 -16.53
C PHE A 85 21.64 -28.83 -17.53
N CYS A 86 22.60 -28.44 -18.37
CA CYS A 86 22.36 -27.45 -19.40
C CYS A 86 21.36 -27.97 -20.44
N GLU A 87 20.26 -27.25 -20.66
CA GLU A 87 19.22 -27.63 -21.63
C GLU A 87 19.74 -27.70 -23.08
N HIS A 88 20.85 -27.01 -23.39
CA HIS A 88 21.43 -26.98 -24.73
C HIS A 88 22.45 -28.07 -25.01
N CYS A 89 23.32 -28.40 -24.05
CA CYS A 89 24.42 -29.36 -24.25
C CYS A 89 24.36 -30.59 -23.35
N GLY A 90 23.39 -30.66 -22.42
CA GLY A 90 23.20 -31.78 -21.49
C GLY A 90 24.34 -31.96 -20.49
N SER A 91 25.29 -31.03 -20.43
CA SER A 91 26.42 -31.11 -19.50
C SER A 91 25.99 -30.73 -18.09
N GLN A 92 26.59 -31.38 -17.10
CA GLN A 92 26.34 -31.06 -15.69
C GLN A 92 26.85 -29.66 -15.37
N MET A 93 25.96 -28.81 -14.88
CA MET A 93 26.28 -27.43 -14.53
C MET A 93 27.00 -27.38 -13.18
N LYS A 94 27.98 -26.49 -13.05
CA LYS A 94 28.71 -26.25 -11.80
C LYS A 94 28.29 -24.92 -11.20
N ASP A 95 28.19 -24.89 -9.88
CA ASP A 95 27.97 -23.64 -9.14
C ASP A 95 29.17 -22.71 -9.31
N ILE A 96 28.91 -21.51 -9.85
CA ILE A 96 29.92 -20.48 -10.10
C ILE A 96 30.00 -19.54 -8.89
N GLY A 97 28.87 -19.30 -8.21
CA GLY A 97 28.80 -18.35 -7.13
C GLY A 97 27.38 -17.92 -6.77
N ARG A 98 27.30 -17.16 -5.67
CA ARG A 98 26.03 -16.72 -5.07
C ARG A 98 25.86 -15.21 -5.13
N THR A 99 24.64 -14.77 -5.45
CA THR A 99 24.24 -13.35 -5.48
C THR A 99 23.19 -13.09 -4.41
N LYS A 100 23.34 -11.96 -3.70
CA LYS A 100 22.37 -11.52 -2.71
C LYS A 100 21.15 -10.91 -3.41
N VAL A 101 19.99 -11.54 -3.25
CA VAL A 101 18.75 -11.12 -3.93
C VAL A 101 17.94 -10.15 -3.09
N ARG A 102 17.75 -10.48 -1.80
CA ARG A 102 16.88 -9.70 -0.91
C ARG A 102 17.21 -9.94 0.56
N GLU A 103 16.87 -8.95 1.38
CA GLU A 103 16.93 -9.02 2.85
C GLU A 103 15.53 -8.78 3.42
N GLU A 104 15.10 -9.70 4.27
CA GLU A 104 13.78 -9.70 4.90
C GLU A 104 13.94 -9.73 6.42
N ILE A 105 13.05 -9.05 7.14
CA ILE A 105 12.99 -9.18 8.59
C ILE A 105 12.02 -10.31 8.90
N ARG A 106 12.49 -11.33 9.61
CA ARG A 106 11.70 -12.46 10.07
C ARG A 106 11.36 -12.25 11.54
N PHE A 107 10.06 -12.23 11.83
CA PHE A 107 9.57 -12.25 13.20
C PHE A 107 9.18 -13.69 13.57
N HIS A 108 9.72 -14.19 14.68
CA HIS A 108 9.31 -15.44 15.30
C HIS A 108 9.12 -15.19 16.80
N GLN A 109 8.94 -16.25 17.60
CA GLN A 109 8.47 -16.17 18.99
C GLN A 109 9.27 -15.16 19.84
N ALA A 110 8.72 -13.95 19.94
CA ALA A 110 9.31 -12.79 20.63
C ALA A 110 10.73 -12.37 20.18
N MET A 111 11.17 -12.77 18.99
CA MET A 111 12.50 -12.46 18.47
C MET A 111 12.43 -11.98 17.01
N LEU A 112 13.46 -11.24 16.59
CA LEU A 112 13.58 -10.64 15.26
C LEU A 112 14.92 -11.01 14.65
N ASP A 113 14.89 -11.60 13.46
CA ASP A 113 16.07 -11.97 12.71
C ASP A 113 16.04 -11.34 11.31
N CYS A 114 17.20 -11.17 10.70
CA CYS A 114 17.34 -10.71 9.33
C CYS A 114 17.67 -11.89 8.43
N LEU A 115 16.72 -12.28 7.58
CA LEU A 115 16.88 -13.35 6.60
C LEU A 115 17.44 -12.79 5.29
N THR A 116 18.66 -13.18 4.93
CA THR A 116 19.28 -12.80 3.66
C THR A 116 19.16 -13.95 2.68
N HIS A 117 18.52 -13.70 1.54
CA HIS A 117 18.35 -14.68 0.47
C HIS A 117 19.51 -14.57 -0.52
N TYR A 118 20.19 -15.70 -0.72
CA TYR A 118 21.20 -15.88 -1.76
C TYR A 118 20.66 -16.80 -2.85
N GLN A 119 20.90 -16.43 -4.11
CA GLN A 119 20.61 -17.25 -5.28
C GLN A 119 21.92 -17.64 -5.94
N HIS A 120 22.05 -18.92 -6.28
CA HIS A 120 23.25 -19.45 -6.91
C HIS A 120 23.13 -19.44 -8.43
N THR A 121 24.26 -19.18 -9.09
CA THR A 121 24.37 -19.13 -10.54
C THR A 121 25.22 -20.31 -11.01
N TYR A 122 24.77 -20.99 -12.06
CA TYR A 122 25.38 -22.22 -12.55
C TYR A 122 25.85 -22.05 -14.00
N CYS A 123 26.96 -22.70 -14.36
CA CYS A 123 27.48 -22.81 -15.74
C CYS A 123 27.53 -24.26 -16.17
#